data_AF-A0A015MTE7-F1
#
_entry.id   AF-A0A015MTE7-F1
#
_cell.length_a   1.000
_cell.length_b   1.000
_cell.length_c   1.000
_cell.angle_alpha   90.00
_cell.angle_beta   90.00
_cell.angle_gamma   90.00
#
_symmetry.space_group_name_H-M   'P 1'
#
loop_
_entity.id
_entity.type
_entity.pdbx_description
1 polymer ?
#
loop_
_entity_poly.entity_id
_entity_poly.type
_entity_poly.pdbx_seq_one_letter_code
_entity_poly.pdbx_strand_id
1 'polypeptide(L)'
;MEFSQNYNSQHHETGSYQGIFIPHSGKPQVITINIESNDIRRKLNCELSDHVTLWAKGYKLCLFCDDSAVDKNLPKNPITTRLISNLSGMDYKEVIQGNILLLDDEKKLTIKDLSSLMKVTVDAPNIKDVATCILANFYQLIELRKTFHNFSSLGVNFLRSLSKSCLIHIVCREVTGKESLSQYKRYHRRACYLREDMESVAPEEWDLIIVQIKNLHRIKIAELEESLGQNLDVMIDEKEAVLRDESIINNEKNRNTFCRLILTANKVKCTGYPFDGDIQGLFNDIDKLRNNFWNS
;
A
#
# COMPACT_ATOMS: atom_id res chain seq x y z
N MET A 1 -3.33 -40.19 16.90
CA MET A 1 -4.54 -39.37 17.05
C MET A 1 -4.31 -38.10 16.28
N GLU A 2 -4.84 -38.08 15.06
CA GLU A 2 -4.84 -36.91 14.19
C GLU A 2 -5.85 -35.89 14.72
N PHE A 3 -5.42 -34.65 14.94
CA PHE A 3 -6.34 -33.54 15.15
C PHE A 3 -6.56 -32.84 13.81
N SER A 4 -7.51 -33.37 13.03
CA SER A 4 -8.19 -32.62 11.98
C SER A 4 -9.24 -31.73 12.64
N GLN A 5 -8.94 -30.43 12.80
CA GLN A 5 -9.99 -29.46 13.11
C GLN A 5 -10.46 -28.83 11.80
N ASN A 6 -11.64 -29.30 11.39
CA ASN A 6 -12.50 -28.70 10.38
C ASN A 6 -12.79 -27.24 10.76
N TYR A 7 -12.17 -26.30 10.05
CA TYR A 7 -12.69 -24.95 9.98
C TYR A 7 -13.84 -24.94 8.97
N ASN A 8 -15.05 -24.77 9.50
CA ASN A 8 -16.25 -24.51 8.72
C ASN A 8 -16.03 -23.30 7.80
N SER A 9 -15.81 -23.57 6.52
CA SER A 9 -15.89 -22.60 5.44
C SER A 9 -17.34 -22.22 5.23
N GLN A 10 -17.82 -21.21 5.95
CA GLN A 10 -18.93 -20.40 5.46
C GLN A 10 -18.42 -19.66 4.21
N HIS A 11 -18.73 -20.22 3.04
CA HIS A 11 -18.51 -19.58 1.75
C HIS A 11 -19.38 -18.33 1.63
N HIS A 12 -18.86 -17.19 2.11
CA HIS A 12 -19.08 -15.95 1.38
C HIS A 12 -18.29 -16.07 0.06
N GLU A 13 -18.83 -15.54 -1.05
CA GLU A 13 -18.11 -15.38 -2.33
C GLU A 13 -16.95 -14.37 -2.18
N THR A 14 -16.01 -14.65 -1.29
CA THR A 14 -14.89 -13.78 -0.95
C THR A 14 -13.83 -13.88 -2.04
N GLY A 15 -13.66 -12.83 -2.82
CA GLY A 15 -12.53 -12.69 -3.76
C GLY A 15 -12.92 -12.29 -5.18
N SER A 16 -14.21 -12.32 -5.53
CA SER A 16 -14.71 -12.00 -6.87
C SER A 16 -15.05 -10.51 -7.01
N TYR A 17 -14.33 -9.81 -7.87
CA TYR A 17 -14.53 -8.39 -8.19
C TYR A 17 -15.07 -8.24 -9.60
N GLN A 18 -16.08 -7.40 -9.77
CA GLN A 18 -16.52 -6.96 -11.11
C GLN A 18 -15.76 -5.69 -11.48
N GLY A 19 -15.03 -5.76 -12.58
CA GLY A 19 -14.24 -4.66 -13.09
C GLY A 19 -14.37 -4.50 -14.60
N ILE A 20 -13.46 -3.72 -15.16
CA ILE A 20 -13.43 -3.42 -16.59
C ILE A 20 -12.06 -3.77 -17.15
N PHE A 21 -12.05 -4.71 -18.09
CA PHE A 21 -10.90 -4.95 -18.94
C PHE A 21 -10.83 -3.86 -20.01
N ILE A 22 -9.70 -3.16 -20.10
CA ILE A 22 -9.44 -2.13 -21.10
C ILE A 22 -8.29 -2.64 -21.97
N PRO A 23 -8.60 -3.28 -23.12
CA PRO A 23 -7.55 -3.76 -24.00
C PRO A 23 -6.81 -2.59 -24.65
N HIS A 24 -5.54 -2.77 -25.01
CA HIS A 24 -4.79 -1.75 -25.77
C HIS A 24 -5.41 -1.46 -27.15
N SER A 25 -6.19 -2.41 -27.68
CA SER A 25 -6.94 -2.30 -28.93
C SER A 25 -8.31 -2.96 -28.79
N GLY A 26 -9.36 -2.29 -29.25
CA GLY A 26 -10.74 -2.77 -29.17
C GLY A 26 -11.57 -2.07 -28.09
N LYS A 27 -12.72 -2.68 -27.75
CA LYS A 27 -13.69 -2.09 -26.81
C LYS A 27 -13.45 -2.60 -25.38
N PRO A 28 -13.56 -1.72 -24.36
CA PRO A 28 -13.59 -2.15 -22.96
C PRO A 28 -14.71 -3.14 -22.67
N GLN A 29 -14.47 -4.06 -21.74
CA GLN A 29 -15.40 -5.16 -21.40
C GLN A 29 -15.57 -5.27 -19.90
N VAL A 30 -16.81 -5.47 -19.44
CA VAL A 30 -17.07 -5.84 -18.05
C VAL A 30 -16.66 -7.28 -17.83
N ILE A 31 -15.94 -7.53 -16.75
CA ILE A 31 -15.42 -8.85 -16.42
C ILE A 31 -15.55 -9.09 -14.92
N THR A 32 -15.46 -10.36 -14.55
CA THR A 32 -15.37 -10.79 -13.16
C THR A 32 -14.00 -11.44 -12.94
N ILE A 33 -13.32 -11.06 -11.85
CA ILE A 33 -11.95 -11.44 -11.53
C ILE A 33 -11.90 -11.97 -10.11
N ASN A 34 -11.35 -13.17 -9.94
CA ASN A 34 -10.95 -13.65 -8.64
C ASN A 34 -9.47 -13.27 -8.36
N ILE A 35 -9.28 -12.27 -7.51
CA ILE A 35 -7.95 -11.70 -7.24
C ILE A 35 -7.02 -12.73 -6.58
N GLU A 36 -7.57 -13.59 -5.72
CA GLU A 36 -6.80 -14.59 -4.98
C GLU A 36 -6.34 -15.78 -5.86
N SER A 37 -6.90 -15.92 -7.08
CA SER A 37 -6.53 -16.95 -8.06
C SER A 37 -5.61 -16.44 -9.18
N ASN A 38 -4.90 -15.34 -8.97
CA ASN A 38 -4.00 -14.72 -9.95
C ASN A 38 -4.72 -14.29 -11.25
N ASP A 39 -6.04 -14.06 -11.19
CA ASP A 39 -6.82 -13.73 -12.40
C ASP A 39 -6.36 -12.42 -13.03
N ILE A 40 -5.96 -11.44 -12.21
CA ILE A 40 -5.41 -10.16 -12.67
C ILE A 40 -4.23 -10.42 -13.61
N ARG A 41 -3.22 -11.14 -13.13
CA ARG A 41 -1.99 -11.43 -13.88
C ARG A 41 -2.24 -12.28 -15.13
N ARG A 42 -3.14 -13.26 -15.03
CA ARG A 42 -3.56 -14.07 -16.20
C ARG A 42 -4.27 -13.25 -17.26
N LYS A 43 -5.12 -12.29 -16.87
CA LYS A 43 -5.84 -11.42 -17.81
C LYS A 43 -4.96 -10.35 -18.43
N LEU A 44 -3.98 -9.86 -17.68
CA LEU A 44 -2.97 -8.93 -18.19
C LEU A 44 -1.87 -9.64 -18.99
N ASN A 45 -1.77 -10.97 -18.89
CA ASN A 45 -0.69 -11.79 -19.45
C ASN A 45 0.69 -11.35 -18.95
N CYS A 46 0.82 -11.17 -17.63
CA CYS A 46 2.04 -10.75 -16.96
C CYS A 46 2.46 -11.71 -15.85
N GLU A 47 3.72 -11.61 -15.41
CA GLU A 47 4.24 -12.39 -14.28
C GLU A 47 3.86 -11.75 -12.94
N LEU A 48 4.06 -10.43 -12.86
CA LEU A 48 3.70 -9.56 -11.77
C LEU A 48 2.85 -8.41 -12.33
N SER A 49 1.95 -7.91 -11.51
CA SER A 49 1.16 -6.73 -11.82
C SER A 49 1.60 -5.57 -10.94
N ASP A 50 1.66 -4.40 -11.57
CA ASP A 50 1.74 -3.12 -10.89
C ASP A 50 0.35 -2.47 -10.90
N HIS A 51 0.18 -1.39 -10.15
CA HIS A 51 -1.10 -0.69 -10.07
C HIS A 51 -1.01 0.82 -9.87
N VAL A 52 -2.10 1.49 -10.24
CA VAL A 52 -2.30 2.93 -10.04
C VAL A 52 -3.62 3.22 -9.34
N THR A 53 -3.58 3.97 -8.24
CA THR A 53 -4.77 4.45 -7.54
C THR A 53 -5.34 5.68 -8.25
N LEU A 54 -6.64 5.64 -8.55
CA LEU A 54 -7.34 6.76 -9.17
C LEU A 54 -8.34 7.39 -8.18
N TRP A 55 -8.45 8.72 -8.25
CA TRP A 55 -9.28 9.55 -7.39
C TRP A 55 -10.49 10.06 -8.15
N ALA A 56 -11.65 9.53 -7.80
CA ALA A 56 -12.93 10.00 -8.30
C ALA A 56 -13.96 9.94 -7.16
N LYS A 57 -14.77 11.00 -7.04
CA LYS A 57 -15.75 11.11 -5.96
C LYS A 57 -16.68 9.89 -5.90
N GLY A 58 -16.70 9.24 -4.74
CA GLY A 58 -17.52 8.06 -4.49
C GLY A 58 -17.01 6.78 -5.16
N TYR A 59 -15.74 6.72 -5.58
CA TYR A 59 -15.10 5.51 -6.08
C TYR A 59 -13.80 5.22 -5.32
N LYS A 60 -13.41 3.95 -5.29
CA LYS A 60 -12.16 3.43 -4.73
C LYS A 60 -11.40 2.66 -5.80
N LEU A 61 -11.01 3.40 -6.84
CA LEU A 61 -10.49 2.83 -8.08
C LEU A 61 -9.02 2.42 -7.95
N CYS A 62 -8.71 1.28 -8.53
CA CYS A 62 -7.36 0.80 -8.74
C CYS A 62 -7.23 0.25 -10.16
N LEU A 63 -6.14 0.60 -10.82
CA LEU A 63 -5.85 0.23 -12.18
C LEU A 63 -4.63 -0.69 -12.21
N PHE A 64 -4.78 -1.93 -12.62
CA PHE A 64 -3.68 -2.89 -12.72
C PHE A 64 -3.11 -2.95 -14.14
N CYS A 65 -1.79 -3.05 -14.22
CA CYS A 65 -1.02 -3.15 -15.46
C CYS A 65 0.10 -4.21 -15.34
N ASP A 66 0.71 -4.54 -16.49
CA ASP A 66 1.93 -5.36 -16.54
C ASP A 66 3.11 -4.52 -16.05
N ASP A 67 3.78 -4.97 -14.98
CA ASP A 67 4.90 -4.25 -14.36
C ASP A 67 6.12 -4.10 -15.29
N SER A 68 6.20 -4.95 -16.31
CA SER A 68 7.28 -5.00 -17.29
C SER A 68 6.83 -4.47 -18.65
N ALA A 69 5.72 -3.71 -18.72
CA ALA A 69 5.12 -3.29 -19.98
C ALA A 69 6.10 -2.51 -20.89
N VAL A 70 6.93 -1.66 -20.27
CA VAL A 70 7.95 -0.86 -20.96
C VAL A 70 9.04 -1.75 -21.54
N ASP A 71 9.59 -2.66 -20.75
CA ASP A 71 10.64 -3.59 -21.18
C ASP A 71 10.15 -4.51 -22.31
N LYS A 72 8.87 -4.90 -22.25
CA LYS A 72 8.18 -5.69 -23.27
C LYS A 72 7.78 -4.88 -24.51
N ASN A 73 7.97 -3.56 -24.51
CA ASN A 73 7.53 -2.65 -25.56
C ASN A 73 6.04 -2.82 -25.92
N LEU A 74 5.17 -2.94 -24.90
CA LEU A 74 3.75 -3.16 -25.14
C LEU A 74 3.09 -1.96 -25.82
N PRO A 75 2.01 -2.15 -26.61
CA PRO A 75 1.32 -1.06 -27.28
C PRO A 75 0.72 -0.05 -26.30
N LYS A 76 0.69 1.23 -26.67
CA LYS A 76 0.08 2.30 -25.87
C LYS A 76 -1.42 2.06 -25.66
N ASN A 77 -1.91 2.36 -24.46
CA ASN A 77 -3.32 2.29 -24.10
C ASN A 77 -3.89 3.72 -23.90
N PRO A 78 -4.54 4.30 -24.93
CA PRO A 78 -4.96 5.70 -24.90
C PRO A 78 -6.12 5.97 -23.92
N ILE A 79 -7.04 5.01 -23.76
CA ILE A 79 -8.16 5.13 -22.82
C ILE A 79 -7.59 5.23 -21.41
N THR A 80 -6.71 4.30 -21.04
CA THR A 80 -6.10 4.26 -19.73
C THR A 80 -5.19 5.47 -19.48
N THR A 81 -4.37 5.86 -20.45
CA THR A 81 -3.51 7.05 -20.33
C THR A 81 -4.35 8.29 -20.01
N ARG A 82 -5.51 8.44 -20.67
CA ARG A 82 -6.44 9.54 -20.38
C ARG A 82 -7.12 9.41 -19.02
N LEU A 83 -7.50 8.21 -18.58
CA LEU A 83 -8.05 8.00 -17.23
C LEU A 83 -7.06 8.44 -16.15
N ILE A 84 -5.80 7.99 -16.25
CA ILE A 84 -4.76 8.33 -15.29
C ILE A 84 -4.44 9.82 -15.31
N SER A 85 -4.31 10.42 -16.49
CA SER A 85 -4.12 11.88 -16.61
C SER A 85 -5.26 12.67 -15.96
N ASN A 86 -6.50 12.17 -16.04
CA ASN A 86 -7.67 12.85 -15.47
C ASN A 86 -7.88 12.59 -13.98
N LEU A 87 -7.47 11.43 -13.45
CA LEU A 87 -7.93 10.93 -12.14
C LEU A 87 -6.80 10.56 -11.17
N SER A 88 -5.54 10.49 -11.59
CA SER A 88 -4.43 10.19 -10.67
C SER A 88 -4.20 11.30 -9.63
N GLY A 89 -4.60 12.53 -9.95
CA GLY A 89 -4.29 13.69 -9.12
C GLY A 89 -2.82 14.09 -9.14
N MET A 90 -2.07 13.62 -10.15
CA MET A 90 -0.67 13.94 -10.43
C MET A 90 -0.52 14.51 -11.85
N ASP A 91 0.57 15.23 -12.10
CA ASP A 91 1.02 15.56 -13.46
C ASP A 91 1.64 14.31 -14.12
N TYR A 92 0.78 13.36 -14.46
CA TYR A 92 1.18 12.07 -14.98
C TYR A 92 1.62 12.18 -16.44
N LYS A 93 2.93 12.13 -16.69
CA LYS A 93 3.54 12.33 -18.03
C LYS A 93 3.77 11.04 -18.80
N GLU A 94 3.65 9.90 -18.15
CA GLU A 94 3.95 8.62 -18.77
C GLU A 94 2.78 8.09 -19.58
N VAL A 95 3.10 7.34 -20.64
CA VAL A 95 2.09 6.67 -21.45
C VAL A 95 1.94 5.26 -20.93
N ILE A 96 0.72 4.89 -20.56
CA ILE A 96 0.42 3.54 -20.12
C ILE A 96 0.43 2.60 -21.31
N GLN A 97 1.08 1.45 -21.13
CA GLN A 97 1.24 0.43 -22.15
C GLN A 97 0.55 -0.87 -21.75
N GLY A 98 0.11 -1.63 -22.74
CA GLY A 98 -0.50 -2.94 -22.55
C GLY A 98 -2.00 -2.93 -22.23
N ASN A 99 -2.49 -4.12 -21.93
CA ASN A 99 -3.85 -4.32 -21.45
C ASN A 99 -3.93 -3.89 -19.99
N ILE A 100 -5.14 -3.51 -19.57
CA ILE A 100 -5.36 -2.90 -18.26
C ILE A 100 -6.63 -3.45 -17.61
N LEU A 101 -6.61 -3.53 -16.29
CA LEU A 101 -7.77 -3.89 -15.47
C LEU A 101 -8.11 -2.75 -14.53
N LEU A 102 -9.32 -2.20 -14.68
CA LEU A 102 -9.86 -1.22 -13.74
C LEU A 102 -10.80 -1.93 -12.76
N LEU A 103 -10.47 -1.87 -11.48
CA LEU A 103 -11.25 -2.42 -10.37
C LEU A 103 -11.66 -1.31 -9.39
N ASP A 104 -12.65 -1.60 -8.55
CA ASP A 104 -13.07 -0.76 -7.43
C ASP A 104 -13.27 -1.65 -6.20
N ASP A 105 -12.85 -1.18 -5.01
CA ASP A 105 -12.97 -1.94 -3.76
C ASP A 105 -14.43 -2.20 -3.35
N GLU A 106 -15.36 -1.29 -3.69
CA GLU A 106 -16.72 -1.29 -3.16
C GLU A 106 -17.79 -1.41 -4.26
N LYS A 107 -17.49 -0.95 -5.48
CA LYS A 107 -18.45 -0.88 -6.57
C LYS A 107 -18.22 -1.95 -7.63
N LYS A 108 -19.32 -2.53 -8.12
CA LYS A 108 -19.31 -3.33 -9.34
C LYS A 108 -19.32 -2.42 -10.55
N LEU A 109 -18.17 -2.24 -11.19
CA LEU A 109 -18.01 -1.28 -12.29
C LEU A 109 -18.75 -1.71 -13.56
N THR A 110 -19.32 -0.74 -14.27
CA THR A 110 -20.00 -0.91 -15.55
C THR A 110 -19.37 -0.03 -16.64
N ILE A 111 -19.66 -0.31 -17.92
CA ILE A 111 -19.20 0.55 -19.04
C ILE A 111 -19.74 1.98 -18.93
N LYS A 112 -20.92 2.17 -18.30
CA LYS A 112 -21.47 3.50 -18.04
C LYS A 112 -20.62 4.27 -17.03
N ASP A 113 -20.10 3.58 -16.02
CA ASP A 113 -19.19 4.18 -15.03
C ASP A 113 -17.89 4.60 -15.71
N LEU A 114 -17.27 3.73 -16.53
CA LEU A 114 -16.10 4.11 -17.33
C LEU A 114 -16.36 5.36 -18.16
N SER A 115 -17.48 5.41 -18.88
CA SER A 115 -17.85 6.56 -19.72
C SER A 115 -18.02 7.85 -18.91
N SER A 116 -18.44 7.73 -17.65
CA SER A 116 -18.58 8.85 -16.71
C SER A 116 -17.22 9.28 -16.17
N LEU A 117 -16.39 8.34 -15.74
CA LEU A 117 -15.03 8.58 -15.23
C LEU A 117 -14.14 9.32 -16.24
N MET A 118 -14.31 9.08 -17.55
CA MET A 118 -13.61 9.81 -18.62
C MET A 118 -13.89 11.33 -18.65
N LYS A 119 -14.93 11.80 -17.93
CA LYS A 119 -15.39 13.19 -17.92
C LYS A 119 -15.23 13.88 -16.56
N VAL A 120 -14.78 13.16 -15.54
CA VAL A 120 -14.67 13.64 -14.16
C VAL A 120 -13.30 14.29 -13.96
N THR A 121 -13.26 15.29 -13.07
CA THR A 121 -12.03 15.91 -12.58
C THR A 121 -11.56 15.25 -11.28
N VAL A 122 -10.27 15.30 -11.01
CA VAL A 122 -9.66 14.82 -9.76
C VAL A 122 -10.37 15.41 -8.53
N ASP A 123 -10.70 14.54 -7.58
CA ASP A 123 -11.19 14.89 -6.23
C ASP A 123 -10.25 14.24 -5.19
N ALA A 124 -9.03 14.79 -5.06
CA ALA A 124 -7.98 14.23 -4.21
C ALA A 124 -7.53 15.27 -3.16
N PRO A 125 -7.21 14.83 -1.92
CA PRO A 125 -6.68 15.71 -0.89
C PRO A 125 -5.38 16.44 -1.29
N ASN A 126 -5.21 17.67 -0.81
CA ASN A 126 -3.98 18.43 -1.01
C ASN A 126 -2.84 17.80 -0.22
N ILE A 127 -1.80 17.36 -0.94
CA ILE A 127 -0.67 16.64 -0.37
C ILE A 127 0.15 17.46 0.64
N LYS A 128 0.16 18.80 0.53
CA LYS A 128 0.89 19.68 1.45
C LYS A 128 0.30 19.64 2.86
N ASP A 129 -1.03 19.60 2.96
CA ASP A 129 -1.73 19.55 4.24
C ASP A 129 -1.45 18.21 4.94
N VAL A 130 -1.45 17.13 4.15
CA VAL A 130 -1.08 15.78 4.62
C VAL A 130 0.37 15.76 5.12
N ALA A 131 1.32 16.25 4.32
CA ALA A 131 2.74 16.24 4.67
C ALA A 131 3.01 17.02 5.95
N THR A 132 2.37 18.19 6.11
CA THR A 132 2.47 19.02 7.32
C THR A 132 1.95 18.28 8.55
N CYS A 133 0.79 17.61 8.43
CA CYS A 133 0.23 16.81 9.51
C CYS A 133 1.18 15.68 9.93
N ILE A 134 1.73 14.94 8.97
CA ILE A 134 2.63 13.81 9.21
C ILE A 134 3.93 14.29 9.88
N LEU A 135 4.57 15.35 9.36
CA LEU A 135 5.78 15.92 9.95
C LEU A 135 5.57 16.35 11.40
N ALA A 136 4.43 16.99 11.71
CA ALA A 136 4.11 17.40 13.08
C ALA A 136 4.08 16.20 14.06
N ASN A 137 3.50 15.05 13.65
CA ASN A 137 3.49 13.85 14.48
C ASN A 137 4.89 13.23 14.63
N PHE A 138 5.71 13.25 13.57
CA PHE A 138 7.11 12.82 13.67
C PHE A 138 7.88 13.65 14.71
N TYR A 139 7.77 14.97 14.66
CA TYR A 139 8.44 15.85 15.63
C TYR A 139 7.97 15.58 17.07
N GLN A 140 6.67 15.41 17.29
CA GLN A 140 6.14 15.06 18.62
C GLN A 140 6.71 13.74 19.14
N LEU A 141 6.78 12.70 18.32
CA LEU A 141 7.35 11.41 18.73
C LEU A 141 8.85 11.50 19.05
N ILE A 142 9.60 12.31 18.30
CA ILE A 142 11.03 12.53 18.55
C ILE A 142 11.23 13.29 19.87
N GLU A 143 10.47 14.35 20.12
CA GLU A 143 10.55 15.12 21.38
C GLU A 143 10.15 14.28 22.60
N LEU A 144 9.11 13.44 22.47
CA LEU A 144 8.75 12.48 23.52
C LEU A 144 9.96 11.59 23.86
N ARG A 145 10.66 11.01 22.87
CA ARG A 145 11.85 10.21 23.16
C ARG A 145 12.95 11.00 23.89
N LYS A 146 13.22 12.25 23.48
CA LYS A 146 14.26 13.07 24.14
C LYS A 146 13.94 13.31 25.62
N THR A 147 12.67 13.53 25.96
CA THR A 147 12.27 13.78 27.35
C THR A 147 12.39 12.56 28.25
N PHE A 148 12.29 11.33 27.71
CA PHE A 148 12.50 10.09 28.45
C PHE A 148 13.97 9.61 28.36
N HIS A 149 14.90 10.38 28.94
CA HIS A 149 16.36 10.25 28.80
C HIS A 149 17.06 8.99 29.37
N ASN A 150 16.39 7.87 29.63
CA ASN A 150 17.00 6.68 30.28
C ASN A 150 17.15 5.45 29.37
N PHE A 151 17.64 5.61 28.15
CA PHE A 151 17.79 4.48 27.22
C PHE A 151 19.25 4.07 27.01
N SER A 152 19.63 2.92 27.56
CA SER A 152 20.97 2.36 27.49
C SER A 152 21.33 1.93 26.05
N SER A 153 22.25 2.68 25.44
CA SER A 153 22.70 2.53 24.04
C SER A 153 23.53 1.27 23.74
N LEU A 154 23.87 0.44 24.72
CA LEU A 154 24.78 -0.70 24.53
C LEU A 154 24.12 -2.03 24.10
N GLY A 155 22.79 -2.20 24.21
CA GLY A 155 22.11 -3.47 23.87
C GLY A 155 21.48 -3.55 22.47
N VAL A 156 21.24 -2.41 21.82
CA VAL A 156 20.37 -2.29 20.63
C VAL A 156 21.04 -2.79 19.35
N ASN A 157 22.33 -2.53 19.18
CA ASN A 157 23.05 -2.94 17.97
C ASN A 157 23.28 -4.46 17.88
N PHE A 158 23.34 -5.15 19.02
CA PHE A 158 23.61 -6.59 19.05
C PHE A 158 22.35 -7.43 18.83
N LEU A 159 21.17 -6.95 19.25
CA LEU A 159 19.89 -7.63 19.07
C LEU A 159 19.39 -7.60 17.62
N ARG A 160 19.67 -6.52 16.89
CA ARG A 160 19.28 -6.34 15.48
C ARG A 160 19.87 -7.37 14.53
N SER A 161 21.06 -7.93 14.79
CA SER A 161 21.65 -8.88 13.83
C SER A 161 21.10 -10.30 13.95
N LEU A 162 20.34 -10.61 15.02
CA LEU A 162 19.88 -11.97 15.34
C LEU A 162 18.36 -12.16 15.20
N SER A 163 17.58 -11.07 15.06
CA SER A 163 16.12 -11.15 14.98
C SER A 163 15.60 -11.37 13.56
N LYS A 164 14.53 -12.16 13.48
CA LYS A 164 13.82 -12.44 12.24
C LYS A 164 13.20 -11.16 11.68
N SER A 165 13.49 -10.86 10.41
CA SER A 165 12.98 -9.66 9.74
C SER A 165 11.51 -9.81 9.34
N CYS A 166 10.69 -8.81 9.65
CA CYS A 166 9.32 -8.70 9.13
C CYS A 166 9.24 -7.56 8.12
N LEU A 167 8.68 -7.84 6.93
CA LEU A 167 8.31 -6.81 5.96
C LEU A 167 6.86 -6.39 6.20
N ILE A 168 6.63 -5.12 6.52
CA ILE A 168 5.29 -4.52 6.54
C ILE A 168 5.06 -3.79 5.22
N HIS A 169 4.10 -4.28 4.45
CA HIS A 169 3.68 -3.72 3.18
C HIS A 169 2.36 -2.94 3.36
N ILE A 170 2.44 -1.62 3.32
CA ILE A 170 1.31 -0.71 3.53
C ILE A 170 0.69 -0.38 2.16
N VAL A 171 -0.60 -0.63 1.99
CA VAL A 171 -1.34 -0.39 0.75
C VAL A 171 -2.53 0.53 0.99
N CYS A 172 -2.97 1.26 -0.05
CA CYS A 172 -4.14 2.13 0.02
C CYS A 172 -5.47 1.36 -0.18
N ARG A 173 -5.49 0.39 -1.10
CA ARG A 173 -6.71 -0.30 -1.55
C ARG A 173 -6.76 -1.76 -1.12
N GLU A 174 -7.98 -2.28 -0.94
CA GLU A 174 -8.19 -3.68 -0.55
C GLU A 174 -7.84 -4.64 -1.68
N VAL A 175 -8.26 -4.33 -2.91
CA VAL A 175 -7.91 -5.14 -4.10
C VAL A 175 -6.40 -5.25 -4.28
N THR A 176 -5.66 -4.16 -4.08
CA THR A 176 -4.20 -4.13 -4.10
C THR A 176 -3.61 -5.02 -3.01
N GLY A 177 -4.14 -4.95 -1.79
CA GLY A 177 -3.66 -5.75 -0.68
C GLY A 177 -3.81 -7.26 -0.92
N LYS A 178 -4.96 -7.68 -1.43
CA LYS A 178 -5.22 -9.08 -1.80
C LYS A 178 -4.35 -9.54 -2.97
N GLU A 179 -4.18 -8.71 -3.99
CA GLU A 179 -3.30 -9.02 -5.12
C GLU A 179 -1.85 -9.13 -4.66
N SER A 180 -1.36 -8.19 -3.86
CA SER A 180 -0.03 -8.23 -3.26
C SER A 180 0.17 -9.50 -2.43
N LEU A 181 -0.81 -9.91 -1.62
CA LEU A 181 -0.70 -11.17 -0.87
C LEU A 181 -0.56 -12.36 -1.82
N SER A 182 -1.38 -12.40 -2.85
CA SER A 182 -1.36 -13.42 -3.89
C SER A 182 0.01 -13.49 -4.60
N GLN A 183 0.62 -12.35 -4.93
CA GLN A 183 1.94 -12.26 -5.56
C GLN A 183 3.06 -12.72 -4.63
N TYR A 184 3.03 -12.27 -3.36
CA TYR A 184 4.17 -12.42 -2.45
C TYR A 184 4.10 -13.66 -1.56
N LYS A 185 2.93 -14.28 -1.34
CA LYS A 185 2.79 -15.42 -0.42
C LYS A 185 3.71 -16.60 -0.74
N ARG A 186 4.11 -16.77 -2.00
CA ARG A 186 5.02 -17.84 -2.42
C ARG A 186 6.46 -17.65 -1.90
N TYR A 187 6.83 -16.43 -1.53
CA TYR A 187 8.18 -16.07 -1.08
C TYR A 187 8.31 -15.97 0.45
N HIS A 188 7.20 -15.94 1.18
CA HIS A 188 7.18 -15.75 2.63
C HIS A 188 6.47 -16.91 3.31
N ARG A 189 7.09 -17.52 4.33
CA ARG A 189 6.51 -18.70 5.01
C ARG A 189 5.30 -18.30 5.85
N ARG A 190 5.39 -17.14 6.51
CA ARG A 190 4.31 -16.55 7.32
C ARG A 190 3.92 -15.21 6.70
N ALA A 191 2.87 -15.21 5.89
CA ALA A 191 2.31 -14.00 5.29
C ALA A 191 0.89 -13.76 5.78
N CYS A 192 0.60 -12.53 6.17
CA CYS A 192 -0.72 -12.08 6.63
C CYS A 192 -1.21 -10.93 5.76
N TYR A 193 -2.51 -10.95 5.43
CA TYR A 193 -3.21 -9.75 4.98
C TYR A 193 -4.15 -9.28 6.11
N LEU A 194 -3.86 -8.12 6.67
CA LEU A 194 -4.52 -7.61 7.88
C LEU A 194 -5.87 -6.97 7.53
N ARG A 195 -6.93 -7.74 7.78
CA ARG A 195 -8.32 -7.34 7.55
C ARG A 195 -8.94 -6.65 8.77
N GLU A 196 -10.09 -6.03 8.53
CA GLU A 196 -10.81 -5.27 9.55
C GLU A 196 -11.39 -6.17 10.66
N ASP A 197 -11.73 -7.42 10.36
CA ASP A 197 -12.27 -8.40 11.29
C ASP A 197 -11.19 -9.17 12.09
N MET A 198 -9.91 -8.95 11.78
CA MET A 198 -8.80 -9.67 12.41
C MET A 198 -8.31 -9.00 13.69
N GLU A 199 -7.93 -9.78 14.69
CA GLU A 199 -7.23 -9.26 15.86
C GLU A 199 -5.90 -8.59 15.49
N SER A 200 -5.42 -7.72 16.37
CA SER A 200 -4.16 -7.02 16.19
C SER A 200 -2.97 -8.00 16.18
N VAL A 201 -2.06 -7.82 15.22
CA VAL A 201 -0.92 -8.73 14.97
C VAL A 201 0.40 -8.13 15.41
N ALA A 202 1.33 -8.97 15.87
CA ALA A 202 2.68 -8.57 16.25
C ALA A 202 3.68 -8.92 15.14
N PRO A 203 4.57 -8.02 14.68
CA PRO A 203 5.46 -8.28 13.56
C PRO A 203 6.39 -9.49 13.75
N GLU A 204 6.71 -9.88 14.98
CA GLU A 204 7.56 -11.02 15.33
C GLU A 204 6.96 -12.37 14.87
N GLU A 205 5.64 -12.42 14.76
CA GLU A 205 4.87 -13.60 14.35
C GLU A 205 4.83 -13.80 12.83
N TRP A 206 5.30 -12.82 12.05
CA TRP A 206 5.13 -12.80 10.60
C TRP A 206 6.46 -12.59 9.87
N ASP A 207 6.49 -12.96 8.59
CA ASP A 207 7.59 -12.65 7.67
C ASP A 207 7.17 -11.49 6.76
N LEU A 208 5.87 -11.42 6.45
CA LEU A 208 5.21 -10.40 5.66
C LEU A 208 3.85 -10.06 6.28
N ILE A 209 3.60 -8.78 6.52
CA ILE A 209 2.28 -8.25 6.85
C ILE A 209 1.90 -7.27 5.76
N ILE A 210 0.82 -7.56 5.02
CA ILE A 210 0.20 -6.61 4.11
C ILE A 210 -0.98 -5.98 4.82
N VAL A 211 -1.04 -4.65 4.85
CA VAL A 211 -2.03 -3.91 5.64
C VAL A 211 -2.60 -2.77 4.82
N GLN A 212 -3.92 -2.68 4.74
CA GLN A 212 -4.56 -1.47 4.22
C GLN A 212 -4.37 -0.36 5.24
N ILE A 213 -4.04 0.84 4.78
CA ILE A 213 -3.75 2.00 5.63
C ILE A 213 -4.83 2.28 6.69
N LYS A 214 -6.11 2.03 6.39
CA LYS A 214 -7.21 2.14 7.35
C LYS A 214 -7.11 1.21 8.57
N ASN A 215 -6.42 0.08 8.40
CA ASN A 215 -6.22 -0.96 9.41
C ASN A 215 -4.85 -0.88 10.09
N LEU A 216 -4.05 0.15 9.82
CA LEU A 216 -2.66 0.21 10.29
C LEU A 216 -2.54 0.10 11.81
N HIS A 217 -3.46 0.73 12.53
CA HIS A 217 -3.57 0.68 13.99
C HIS A 217 -3.69 -0.73 14.61
N ARG A 218 -3.94 -1.77 13.79
CA ARG A 218 -3.99 -3.17 14.23
C ARG A 218 -2.61 -3.82 14.29
N ILE A 219 -1.56 -3.16 13.79
CA ILE A 219 -0.19 -3.62 14.02
C ILE A 219 0.21 -3.25 15.44
N LYS A 220 0.48 -4.27 16.26
CA LYS A 220 1.04 -4.12 17.61
C LYS A 220 2.52 -3.81 17.46
N ILE A 221 2.85 -2.54 17.51
CA ILE A 221 4.24 -2.11 17.67
C ILE A 221 4.44 -2.00 19.17
N ALA A 222 5.44 -2.71 19.68
CA ALA A 222 5.89 -2.54 21.07
C ALA A 222 6.27 -1.07 21.33
N GLU A 223 6.47 -0.69 22.58
CA GLU A 223 6.94 0.66 22.88
C GLU A 223 8.23 0.96 22.10
N LEU A 224 8.48 2.24 21.80
CA LEU A 224 9.56 2.67 20.89
C LEU A 224 10.91 2.03 21.24
N GLU A 225 11.12 1.72 22.53
CA GLU A 225 12.28 1.03 23.10
C GLU A 225 12.31 -0.49 22.90
N GLU A 226 11.19 -1.18 23.07
CA GLU A 226 11.11 -2.63 22.92
C GLU A 226 11.18 -3.05 21.45
N SER A 227 10.67 -2.17 20.56
CA SER A 227 10.75 -2.35 19.10
C SER A 227 12.19 -2.33 18.55
N LEU A 228 13.17 -1.89 19.35
CA LEU A 228 14.58 -1.77 18.97
C LEU A 228 15.26 -3.13 18.70
N GLY A 229 14.68 -4.23 19.19
CA GLY A 229 15.20 -5.59 19.03
C GLY A 229 14.85 -6.27 17.70
N GLN A 230 13.89 -5.77 16.93
CA GLN A 230 13.41 -6.42 15.71
C GLN A 230 13.93 -5.77 14.42
N ASN A 231 14.29 -6.59 13.43
CA ASN A 231 14.48 -6.13 12.06
C ASN A 231 13.13 -5.87 11.39
N LEU A 232 12.80 -4.59 11.18
CA LEU A 232 11.57 -4.17 10.55
C LEU A 232 11.86 -3.46 9.23
N ASP A 233 11.33 -3.99 8.14
CA ASP A 233 11.31 -3.30 6.86
C ASP A 233 9.90 -2.82 6.57
N VAL A 234 9.76 -1.58 6.10
CA VAL A 234 8.48 -1.00 5.71
C VAL A 234 8.51 -0.70 4.21
N MET A 235 7.51 -1.20 3.49
CA MET A 235 7.26 -0.87 2.10
C MET A 235 5.92 -0.14 2.00
N ILE A 236 5.94 1.07 1.44
CA ILE A 236 4.73 1.87 1.23
C ILE A 236 4.39 1.81 -0.25
N ASP A 237 3.30 1.12 -0.56
CA ASP A 237 2.83 0.92 -1.92
C ASP A 237 2.05 2.13 -2.41
N GLU A 238 2.40 2.65 -3.59
CA GLU A 238 1.85 3.91 -4.09
C GLU A 238 1.81 4.99 -3.00
N LYS A 239 2.98 5.34 -2.47
CA LYS A 239 3.14 6.27 -1.33
C LYS A 239 2.22 7.48 -1.35
N GLU A 240 2.00 8.12 -2.48
CA GLU A 240 1.08 9.25 -2.60
C GLU A 240 -0.38 8.86 -2.30
N ALA A 241 -0.81 7.70 -2.80
CA ALA A 241 -2.14 7.18 -2.53
C ALA A 241 -2.34 6.86 -1.05
N VAL A 242 -1.32 6.28 -0.40
CA VAL A 242 -1.34 6.01 1.04
C VAL A 242 -1.38 7.30 1.85
N LEU A 243 -0.58 8.31 1.48
CA LEU A 243 -0.55 9.59 2.19
C LEU A 243 -1.86 10.36 2.00
N ARG A 244 -2.44 10.36 0.80
CA ARG A 244 -3.73 11.02 0.52
C ARG A 244 -4.94 10.26 1.06
N ASP A 245 -4.77 9.07 1.63
CA ASP A 245 -5.89 8.36 2.23
C ASP A 245 -6.41 9.09 3.47
N GLU A 246 -7.72 9.31 3.52
CA GLU A 246 -8.37 10.01 4.63
C GLU A 246 -8.11 9.32 5.98
N SER A 247 -7.82 8.02 6.00
CA SER A 247 -7.49 7.27 7.20
C SER A 247 -6.16 7.67 7.83
N ILE A 248 -5.27 8.38 7.12
CA ILE A 248 -4.07 8.99 7.70
C ILE A 248 -4.39 10.35 8.32
N ILE A 249 -5.20 11.15 7.64
CA ILE A 249 -5.50 12.52 8.07
C ILE A 249 -6.46 12.50 9.27
N ASN A 250 -7.54 11.73 9.16
CA ASN A 250 -8.69 11.78 10.05
C ASN A 250 -8.63 10.77 11.20
N ASN A 251 -7.65 9.86 11.21
CA ASN A 251 -7.49 8.87 12.28
C ASN A 251 -6.10 8.97 12.92
N GLU A 252 -6.07 9.60 14.09
CA GLU A 252 -4.85 9.81 14.88
C GLU A 252 -4.14 8.49 15.21
N LYS A 253 -4.88 7.41 15.49
CA LYS A 253 -4.29 6.11 15.82
C LYS A 253 -3.52 5.54 14.63
N ASN A 254 -4.10 5.56 13.43
CA ASN A 254 -3.42 5.14 12.20
C ASN A 254 -2.20 6.02 11.92
N ARG A 255 -2.34 7.35 12.02
CA ARG A 255 -1.26 8.29 11.82
C ARG A 255 -0.08 8.08 12.78
N ASN A 256 -0.38 7.85 14.06
CA ASN A 256 0.62 7.56 15.08
C ASN A 256 1.32 6.23 14.82
N THR A 257 0.57 5.17 14.48
CA THR A 257 1.16 3.88 14.10
C THR A 257 2.03 4.00 12.86
N PHE A 258 1.60 4.76 11.83
CA PHE A 258 2.38 5.03 10.62
C PHE A 258 3.71 5.69 10.94
N CYS A 259 3.70 6.79 11.72
CA CYS A 259 4.93 7.49 12.09
C CYS A 259 5.86 6.59 12.92
N ARG A 260 5.31 5.80 13.86
CA ARG A 260 6.10 4.84 14.65
C ARG A 260 6.76 3.79 13.77
N LEU A 261 6.03 3.16 12.84
CA LEU A 261 6.59 2.18 11.91
C LEU A 261 7.76 2.76 11.12
N ILE A 262 7.58 3.96 10.58
CA ILE A 262 8.61 4.61 9.78
C ILE A 262 9.84 4.94 10.63
N LEU A 263 9.66 5.47 11.85
CA LEU A 263 10.77 5.78 12.74
C LEU A 263 11.56 4.54 13.15
N THR A 264 10.86 3.45 13.50
CA THR A 264 11.48 2.24 14.04
C THR A 264 12.04 1.31 12.97
N ALA A 265 11.56 1.41 11.73
CA ALA A 265 12.03 0.60 10.61
C ALA A 265 13.55 0.71 10.41
N ASN A 266 14.18 -0.41 10.08
CA ASN A 266 15.55 -0.49 9.56
C ASN A 266 15.60 0.11 8.16
N LYS A 267 14.62 -0.26 7.31
CA LYS A 267 14.52 0.23 5.94
C LYS A 267 13.10 0.67 5.62
N VAL A 268 12.98 1.81 4.97
CA VAL A 268 11.73 2.29 4.38
C VAL A 268 11.92 2.32 2.87
N LYS A 269 11.05 1.63 2.14
CA LYS A 269 10.97 1.64 0.69
C LYS A 269 9.61 2.17 0.29
N CYS A 270 9.53 2.81 -0.86
CA CYS A 270 8.26 3.26 -1.40
C CYS A 270 8.20 3.01 -2.91
N THR A 271 7.02 2.60 -3.41
CA THR A 271 6.73 2.44 -4.85
C THR A 271 5.87 3.61 -5.36
N GLY A 272 5.51 3.56 -6.64
CA GLY A 272 4.74 4.60 -7.32
C GLY A 272 5.61 5.53 -8.18
N TYR A 273 4.94 6.21 -9.11
CA TYR A 273 5.58 7.04 -10.14
C TYR A 273 6.40 8.21 -9.56
N PRO A 274 7.45 8.66 -10.27
CA PRO A 274 8.31 9.75 -9.82
C PRO A 274 7.50 11.03 -9.57
N PHE A 275 7.78 11.64 -8.42
CA PHE A 275 6.89 12.57 -7.73
C PHE A 275 6.79 13.99 -8.31
N ASP A 276 5.76 14.69 -7.83
CA ASP A 276 5.79 16.13 -7.53
C ASP A 276 6.77 16.44 -6.36
N GLY A 277 7.52 17.55 -6.41
CA GLY A 277 8.70 17.77 -5.56
C GLY A 277 8.47 17.68 -4.04
N ASP A 278 7.25 17.91 -3.57
CA ASP A 278 6.88 18.01 -2.15
C ASP A 278 6.93 16.67 -1.39
N ILE A 279 6.45 15.57 -1.98
CA ILE A 279 6.45 14.27 -1.28
C ILE A 279 7.85 13.68 -1.20
N GLN A 280 8.67 13.90 -2.24
CA GLN A 280 10.09 13.54 -2.18
C GLN A 280 10.79 14.32 -1.05
N GLY A 281 10.45 15.61 -0.88
CA GLY A 281 10.90 16.42 0.25
C GLY A 281 10.52 15.80 1.60
N LEU A 282 9.25 15.39 1.76
CA LEU A 282 8.76 14.73 2.98
C LEU A 282 9.57 13.48 3.33
N PHE A 283 9.77 12.55 2.39
CA PHE A 283 10.54 11.34 2.67
C PHE A 283 12.02 11.60 2.94
N ASN A 284 12.61 12.58 2.25
CA ASN A 284 13.98 13.02 2.53
C ASN A 284 14.10 13.59 3.96
N ASP A 285 13.12 14.37 4.40
CA ASP A 285 13.11 14.93 5.75
C ASP A 285 12.83 13.87 6.81
N ILE A 286 11.93 12.91 6.52
CA ILE A 286 11.74 11.70 7.33
C ILE A 286 13.05 10.94 7.47
N ASP A 287 13.80 10.70 6.40
CA ASP A 287 15.05 9.95 6.48
C ASP A 287 16.13 10.72 7.26
N LYS A 288 16.21 12.05 7.12
CA LYS A 288 17.08 12.87 7.98
C LYS A 288 16.68 12.75 9.45
N LEU A 289 15.38 12.85 9.76
CA LEU A 289 14.85 12.73 11.11
C LEU A 289 15.10 11.34 11.70
N ARG A 290 14.93 10.28 10.90
CA ARG A 290 15.25 8.89 11.27
C ARG A 290 16.73 8.70 11.55
N ASN A 291 17.61 9.23 10.71
CA ASN A 291 19.06 9.15 10.94
C ASN A 291 19.46 9.91 12.20
N ASN A 292 18.92 11.10 12.43
CA ASN A 292 19.14 11.83 13.69
C ASN A 292 18.59 11.05 14.89
N PHE A 293 17.41 10.44 14.75
CA PHE A 293 16.84 9.57 15.77
C PHE A 293 17.79 8.40 16.10
N TRP A 294 18.41 7.75 15.11
CA TRP A 294 19.36 6.65 15.37
C TRP A 294 20.73 7.09 15.91
N ASN A 295 21.18 8.29 15.54
CA ASN A 295 22.52 8.78 15.86
C ASN A 295 22.59 9.69 17.11
N SER A 296 21.45 9.98 17.75
CA SER A 296 21.33 10.75 19.00
C SER A 296 20.99 9.83 20.17
#